data_AF-A0A1G9D9I2-F1
#
_entry.id   AF-A0A1G9D9I2-F1
#
_cell.length_a   1.000
_cell.length_b   1.000
_cell.length_c   1.000
_cell.angle_alpha   90.00
_cell.angle_beta   90.00
_cell.angle_gamma   90.00
#
_symmetry.space_group_name_H-M   'P 1'
#
loop_
_entity.id
_entity.type
_entity.pdbx_description
1 polymer ?
#
loop_
_entity_poly.entity_id
_entity_poly.type
_entity_poly.pdbx_seq_one_letter_code
_entity_poly.pdbx_strand_id
1 'polypeptide(L)' 'MKQIITIHYIGGSTMEVNKTEAVNELIRLIDGTFEANQFVKLPNRSGQDVYINLSLVTSIEVRSI' A
#
# COMPACT_ATOMS: atom_id res chain seq x y z
N MET A 1 -6.34 -11.34 -12.90
CA MET A 1 -4.87 -11.20 -12.87
C MET A 1 -4.46 -10.87 -11.45
N LYS A 2 -3.36 -11.45 -10.95
CA LYS A 2 -2.88 -11.13 -9.60
C LYS A 2 -2.05 -9.85 -9.69
N GLN A 3 -2.15 -9.01 -8.67
CA GLN A 3 -1.37 -7.78 -8.58
C GLN A 3 -0.55 -7.80 -7.29
N ILE A 4 0.70 -7.37 -7.40
CA ILE A 4 1.59 -7.13 -6.28
C ILE A 4 1.86 -5.63 -6.22
N ILE A 5 1.78 -5.06 -5.02
CA ILE A 5 2.28 -3.72 -4.74
C ILE A 5 3.60 -3.82 -3.99
N THR A 6 4.54 -2.97 -4.35
CA THR A 6 5.64 -2.55 -3.49
C THR A 6 5.38 -1.12 -3.01
N ILE A 7 5.32 -0.93 -1.70
CA ILE A 7 5.22 0.39 -1.06
C ILE A 7 6.63 0.82 -0.67
N HIS A 8 7.06 2.00 -1.09
CA HIS A 8 8.34 2.60 -0.72
C HIS A 8 8.11 3.67 0.33
N TYR A 9 8.92 3.65 1.40
CA TYR A 9 8.81 4.60 2.51
C TYR A 9 9.95 5.61 2.53
N ILE A 10 9.69 6.74 3.21
CA ILE A 10 10.72 7.69 3.63
C ILE A 10 11.73 6.92 4.50
N GLY A 11 13.01 6.98 4.13
CA GLY A 11 14.07 6.20 4.79
C GLY A 11 14.47 4.91 4.05
N GLY A 12 13.83 4.58 2.92
CA GLY A 12 14.30 3.56 1.99
C GLY A 12 13.85 2.12 2.28
N SER A 13 13.01 1.90 3.29
CA SER A 13 12.36 0.60 3.50
C SER A 13 11.26 0.37 2.47
N THR A 14 10.95 -0.91 2.24
CA THR A 14 9.87 -1.31 1.32
C THR A 14 8.98 -2.38 1.93
N MET A 15 7.73 -2.46 1.46
CA MET A 15 6.77 -3.50 1.86
C MET A 15 6.03 -4.06 0.65
N GLU A 16 6.01 -5.39 0.54
CA GLU A 16 5.22 -6.09 -0.48
C GLU A 16 3.82 -6.46 0.02
N VAL A 17 2.81 -6.13 -0.78
CA VAL A 17 1.40 -6.50 -0.59
C VAL A 17 0.95 -7.28 -1.82
N ASN A 18 0.47 -8.52 -1.66
CA ASN A 18 0.17 -9.44 -2.77
C ASN A 18 -1.31 -9.84 -2.87
N LYS A 19 -2.21 -9.00 -2.33
CA LYS A 19 -3.67 -9.18 -2.44
C LYS A 19 -4.25 -8.09 -3.32
N THR A 20 -4.79 -8.47 -4.47
CA THR A 20 -5.41 -7.56 -5.46
C THR A 20 -6.48 -6.64 -4.85
N GLU A 21 -7.24 -7.09 -3.86
CA GLU A 21 -8.26 -6.26 -3.18
C GLU A 21 -7.62 -5.10 -2.41
N ALA A 22 -6.54 -5.37 -1.68
CA ALA A 22 -5.74 -4.38 -0.97
C ALA A 22 -5.11 -3.34 -1.93
N VAL A 23 -4.80 -3.79 -3.16
CA VAL A 23 -4.27 -2.91 -4.22
C VAL A 23 -5.29 -1.88 -4.65
N ASN A 24 -6.51 -2.32 -4.94
CA ASN A 24 -7.58 -1.43 -5.38
C ASN A 24 -7.99 -0.44 -4.28
N GLU A 25 -7.99 -0.89 -3.02
CA GLU A 25 -8.27 -0.01 -1.88
C GLU A 25 -7.19 1.07 -1.72
N LEU A 26 -5.91 0.71 -1.81
CA LEU A 26 -4.80 1.65 -1.70
C LEU A 26 -4.83 2.70 -2.82
N ILE A 27 -5.03 2.28 -4.07
CA ILE A 27 -5.13 3.20 -5.22
C ILE A 27 -6.28 4.19 -5.02
N ARG A 28 -7.47 3.70 -4.61
CA ARG A 28 -8.63 4.56 -4.36
C ARG A 28 -8.37 5.61 -3.27
N LEU A 29 -7.60 5.26 -2.24
CA LEU A 29 -7.27 6.16 -1.15
C LEU A 29 -6.26 7.24 -1.57
N ILE A 30 -5.39 6.94 -2.52
CA ILE A 30 -4.40 7.90 -3.07
C ILE A 30 -5.05 8.87 -4.05
N ASP A 31 -6.03 8.42 -4.84
CA ASP A 31 -6.77 9.27 -5.76
C ASP A 31 -7.75 10.23 -5.04
N GLY A 32 -8.00 10.01 -3.74
CA GLY A 32 -8.84 10.85 -2.90
C GLY A 32 -8.12 12.06 -2.30
N THR A 33 -8.88 12.94 -1.63
CA THR A 33 -8.28 14.02 -0.84
C THR A 33 -7.58 13.41 0.37
N PHE A 34 -6.25 13.46 0.37
CA PHE A 34 -5.45 12.89 1.44
C PHE A 34 -5.59 13.72 2.72
N GLU A 35 -6.26 13.18 3.74
CA GLU A 35 -6.24 13.77 5.07
C GLU A 35 -4.94 13.35 5.79
N ALA A 36 -4.19 14.33 6.28
CA ALA A 36 -2.96 14.07 7.02
C ALA A 36 -3.25 13.17 8.26
N ASN A 37 -2.40 12.17 8.49
CA ASN A 37 -2.46 11.17 9.58
C ASN A 37 -3.40 9.97 9.40
N GLN A 38 -3.85 9.66 8.18
CA GLN A 38 -4.59 8.42 7.94
C GLN A 38 -3.68 7.19 7.84
N PHE A 39 -3.97 6.18 8.67
CA PHE A 39 -3.41 4.83 8.52
C PHE A 39 -4.34 3.98 7.66
N VAL A 40 -3.77 3.31 6.66
CA VAL A 40 -4.48 2.34 5.82
C VAL A 40 -4.17 0.94 6.30
N LYS A 41 -5.20 0.18 6.64
CA LYS A 41 -5.07 -1.22 7.04
C LYS A 41 -5.07 -2.10 5.80
N LEU A 42 -3.96 -2.76 5.49
CA LEU A 42 -3.87 -3.72 4.39
C LEU A 42 -3.38 -5.08 4.91
N PRO A 43 -3.79 -6.21 4.31
CA PRO A 43 -3.19 -7.50 4.57
C PRO A 43 -1.84 -7.66 3.84
N ASN A 44 -0.77 -8.04 4.54
CA ASN A 44 0.54 -8.31 3.96
C ASN A 44 0.63 -9.71 3.32
N ARG A 45 1.80 -10.02 2.74
CA ARG A 45 2.09 -11.32 2.11
C ARG A 45 1.96 -12.54 3.03
N SER A 46 2.14 -12.35 4.34
CA SER A 46 1.99 -13.38 5.37
C SER A 46 0.55 -13.52 5.86
N GLY A 47 -0.40 -12.74 5.32
CA GLY A 47 -1.80 -12.74 5.74
C GLY A 47 -2.06 -11.97 7.04
N GLN A 48 -1.07 -11.24 7.56
CA GLN A 48 -1.21 -10.38 8.74
C GLN A 48 -1.70 -8.99 8.33
N ASP A 49 -2.45 -8.35 9.21
CA ASP A 49 -2.84 -6.96 9.02
C ASP A 49 -1.65 -6.02 9.30
N VAL A 50 -1.38 -5.12 8.37
CA VAL A 50 -0.38 -4.05 8.49
C VAL A 50 -1.07 -2.69 8.35
N TYR A 51 -0.55 -1.69 9.07
CA TYR A 51 -1.06 -0.32 9.03
C TYR A 51 -0.02 0.57 8.34
N ILE A 52 -0.43 1.21 7.25
CA ILE A 52 0.43 2.06 6.43
C ILE A 52 0.09 3.51 6.73
N ASN A 53 1.06 4.26 7.26
CA ASN A 53 0.95 5.71 7.29
C ASN A 53 1.33 6.25 5.91
N LEU A 54 0.32 6.70 5.15
CA LEU A 54 0.51 7.24 3.80
C LEU A 54 1.39 8.50 3.79
N SER A 55 1.48 9.24 4.89
CA SER A 55 2.40 10.40 5.04
C SER A 55 3.87 10.00 5.00
N LEU A 56 4.19 8.70 5.18
CA LEU A 56 5.54 8.15 5.10
C LEU A 56 5.81 7.44 3.78
N VAL A 57 4.85 7.41 2.85
CA VAL A 57 5.00 6.74 1.56
C VAL A 57 5.62 7.72 0.56
N THR A 58 6.66 7.28 -0.15
CA THR A 58 7.31 8.04 -1.22
C THR A 58 6.78 7.66 -2.60
N SER A 59 6.57 6.37 -2.84
CA SER A 59 6.00 5.85 -4.08
C SER A 59 5.37 4.48 -3.89
N ILE A 60 4.50 4.11 -4.82
CA ILE A 60 3.82 2.82 -4.88
C ILE A 60 4.03 2.25 -6.28
N GLU A 61 4.57 1.04 -6.35
CA GLU A 61 4.78 0.30 -7.58
C GLU A 61 3.75 -0.83 -7.67
N VAL A 62 3.02 -0.92 -8.78
CA VAL A 62 2.04 -2.00 -9.03
C VAL A 62 2.56 -2.89 -10.16
N ARG A 63 2.68 -4.19 -9.90
CA ARG A 63 3.08 -5.21 -10.88
C ARG A 63 1.95 -6.21 -11.09
N SER A 64 1.62 -6.49 -12.35
CA SER A 64 0.71 -7.57 -12.71
C SER A 64 1.48 -8.85 -12.96
N ILE A 65 0.96 -9.97 -12.44
CA ILE A 65 1.49 -11.33 -12.59
C ILE A 65 0.41 -12.33 -12.98
#